data_AF-A0A8D8QVI2-F1
#
_entry.id   AF-A0A8D8QVI2-F1
#
_cell.length_a   1.000
_cell.length_b   1.000
_cell.length_c   1.000
_cell.angle_alpha   90.00
_cell.angle_beta   90.00
_cell.angle_gamma   90.00
#
_symmetry.space_group_name_H-M   'P 1'
#
loop_
_entity.id
_entity.type
_entity.pdbx_description
1 polymer ?
#
loop_
_entity_poly.entity_id
_entity_poly.type
_entity_poly.pdbx_seq_one_letter_code
_entity_poly.pdbx_strand_id
1 'polypeptide(L)'
;MQHSTGLHDLGSIKWDIALCLLAVYLICYFSMWKGISTSGKVVWFTALFPYVVLLILLIRGITLPGSAEGIKYYLNPNFDAITKSEVWVDAATQVFFSLGPGFGVLLAYASYNKYHNNVYQDAILTSLINSCTSFIAGFVIFSVLGYMAHISGVPINEVAVEGKNYLSF
;
A
#
# COMPACT_ATOMS: atom_id res chain seq x y z
N MET A 1 -22.20 16.45 -2.25
CA MET A 1 -23.54 16.12 -1.69
C MET A 1 -23.41 14.82 -0.91
N GLN A 2 -23.36 14.92 0.42
CA GLN A 2 -23.44 13.73 1.29
C GLN A 2 -24.92 13.39 1.48
N HIS A 3 -25.33 12.21 1.03
CA HIS A 3 -26.72 11.74 1.03
C HIS A 3 -27.08 10.87 2.25
N SER A 4 -26.11 10.58 3.12
CA SER A 4 -26.30 9.71 4.29
C SER A 4 -26.12 10.54 5.56
N THR A 5 -27.04 10.36 6.51
CA THR A 5 -26.99 10.98 7.84
C THR A 5 -26.26 10.12 8.88
N GLY A 6 -25.82 8.91 8.50
CA GLY A 6 -25.07 7.98 9.35
C GLY A 6 -25.24 6.53 8.88
N LEU A 7 -24.63 5.58 9.60
CA LEU A 7 -24.68 4.15 9.25
C LEU A 7 -26.10 3.57 9.17
N HIS A 8 -27.04 4.14 9.93
CA HIS A 8 -28.45 3.74 9.93
C HIS A 8 -29.20 4.18 8.67
N ASP A 9 -28.64 5.12 7.90
CA ASP A 9 -29.17 5.64 6.66
C ASP A 9 -28.15 5.39 5.53
N LEU A 10 -28.17 4.17 5.01
CA LEU A 10 -27.28 3.75 3.92
C LEU A 10 -27.61 4.44 2.59
N GLY A 11 -28.75 5.12 2.50
CA GLY A 11 -29.24 5.71 1.26
C GLY A 11 -29.57 4.68 0.18
N SER A 12 -29.46 5.08 -1.08
CA SER A 12 -29.70 4.22 -2.25
C SER A 12 -28.42 3.57 -2.76
N ILE A 13 -28.57 2.42 -3.43
CA ILE A 13 -27.44 1.75 -4.10
C ILE A 13 -26.90 2.65 -5.21
N LYS A 14 -25.60 2.92 -5.14
CA LYS A 14 -24.83 3.58 -6.20
C LYS A 14 -24.44 2.55 -7.26
N TRP A 15 -25.15 2.56 -8.38
CA TRP A 15 -25.00 1.56 -9.44
C TRP A 15 -23.64 1.57 -10.13
N ASP A 16 -23.02 2.74 -10.24
CA ASP A 16 -21.63 2.91 -10.69
C ASP A 16 -20.65 2.13 -9.81
N ILE A 17 -20.77 2.25 -8.48
CA ILE A 17 -19.94 1.50 -7.52
C ILE A 17 -20.28 0.01 -7.57
N ALA A 18 -21.57 -0.34 -7.66
CA ALA A 18 -22.00 -1.74 -7.74
C ALA A 18 -21.44 -2.45 -8.99
N LEU A 19 -21.38 -1.77 -10.13
CA LEU A 19 -20.78 -2.30 -11.35
C LEU A 19 -19.26 -2.45 -11.24
N CYS A 20 -18.56 -1.47 -10.64
CA CYS A 20 -17.14 -1.60 -10.33
C CYS A 20 -16.86 -2.79 -9.40
N LEU A 21 -17.69 -2.96 -8.36
CA LEU A 21 -17.58 -4.09 -7.43
C LEU A 21 -17.80 -5.43 -8.14
N LEU A 22 -18.83 -5.51 -9.00
CA LEU A 22 -19.08 -6.69 -9.82
C LEU A 22 -17.88 -7.01 -10.71
N ALA A 23 -17.27 -6.00 -11.35
CA ALA A 23 -16.08 -6.19 -12.18
C ALA A 23 -14.89 -6.74 -11.36
N VAL A 24 -14.65 -6.22 -10.15
CA VAL A 24 -13.62 -6.74 -9.23
C VAL A 24 -13.87 -8.21 -8.90
N TYR A 25 -15.10 -8.59 -8.55
CA TYR A 25 -15.44 -9.98 -8.26
C TYR A 25 -15.25 -10.90 -9.46
N LEU A 26 -15.62 -10.46 -10.67
CA LEU A 26 -15.39 -11.23 -11.89
C LEU A 26 -13.89 -11.44 -12.14
N ILE A 27 -13.07 -10.42 -11.97
CA ILE A 27 -11.61 -10.53 -12.12
C ILE A 27 -11.04 -11.52 -11.09
N CYS A 28 -11.41 -11.40 -9.80
CA CYS A 28 -10.99 -12.32 -8.75
C CYS A 28 -11.42 -13.77 -9.06
N TYR A 29 -12.65 -13.95 -9.50
CA TYR A 29 -13.20 -15.25 -9.84
C TYR A 29 -12.44 -15.92 -10.98
N PHE A 30 -12.26 -15.24 -12.11
CA PHE A 30 -11.51 -15.81 -13.24
C PHE A 30 -10.03 -16.02 -12.94
N SER A 31 -9.45 -15.23 -12.03
CA SER A 31 -8.06 -15.43 -11.56
C SER A 31 -7.92 -16.72 -10.76
N MET A 32 -8.91 -17.04 -9.92
CA MET A 32 -8.89 -18.20 -9.03
C MET A 32 -9.56 -19.45 -9.59
N TRP A 33 -10.36 -19.36 -10.66
CA TRP A 33 -11.21 -20.45 -11.16
C TRP A 33 -10.47 -21.77 -11.37
N LYS A 34 -9.25 -21.75 -11.94
CA LYS A 34 -8.43 -22.97 -12.17
C LYS A 34 -7.36 -23.17 -11.10
N GLY A 35 -7.56 -22.60 -9.91
CA GLY A 35 -6.65 -22.68 -8.78
C GLY A 35 -5.31 -21.99 -9.02
N ILE A 36 -4.25 -22.51 -8.42
CA ILE A 36 -2.89 -21.92 -8.46
C ILE A 36 -2.29 -21.85 -9.87
N SER A 37 -2.77 -22.67 -10.82
CA SER A 37 -2.25 -22.66 -12.20
C SER A 37 -2.62 -21.38 -12.97
N THR A 38 -3.82 -20.84 -12.75
CA THR A 38 -4.23 -19.53 -13.30
C THR A 38 -3.79 -18.40 -12.38
N SER A 39 -4.00 -18.54 -11.07
CA SER A 39 -3.66 -17.47 -10.11
C SER A 39 -2.18 -17.12 -10.17
N GLY A 40 -1.30 -18.13 -10.23
CA GLY A 40 0.15 -17.92 -10.38
C GLY A 40 0.55 -17.17 -11.66
N LYS A 41 -0.22 -17.28 -12.75
CA LYS A 41 0.01 -16.51 -13.99
C LYS A 41 -0.49 -15.08 -13.87
N VAL A 42 -1.65 -14.88 -13.27
CA VAL A 42 -2.21 -13.53 -13.03
C VAL A 42 -1.31 -12.71 -12.13
N VAL A 43 -0.71 -13.34 -11.11
CA VAL A 43 0.25 -12.70 -10.18
C VAL A 43 1.46 -12.09 -10.89
N TRP A 44 1.90 -12.63 -12.03
CA TRP A 44 3.00 -11.98 -12.79
C TRP A 44 2.65 -10.56 -13.21
N PHE A 45 1.40 -10.30 -13.59
CA PHE A 45 0.97 -8.95 -13.89
C PHE A 45 0.69 -8.17 -12.60
N THR A 46 -0.15 -8.70 -11.71
CA THR A 46 -0.62 -7.93 -10.54
C THR A 46 0.47 -7.64 -9.52
N ALA A 47 1.51 -8.48 -9.41
CA ALA A 47 2.64 -8.23 -8.53
C ALA A 47 3.72 -7.35 -9.17
N LEU A 48 4.00 -7.48 -10.48
CA LEU A 48 5.09 -6.74 -11.13
C LEU A 48 4.66 -5.36 -11.66
N PHE A 49 3.42 -5.23 -12.15
CA PHE A 49 2.91 -3.96 -12.69
C PHE A 49 3.02 -2.79 -11.70
N PRO A 50 2.70 -2.97 -10.39
CA PRO A 50 2.92 -1.90 -9.40
C PRO A 50 4.36 -1.39 -9.35
N TYR A 51 5.38 -2.23 -9.54
CA TYR A 51 6.78 -1.77 -9.54
C TYR A 51 7.12 -0.92 -10.76
N VAL A 52 6.52 -1.21 -11.92
CA VAL A 52 6.66 -0.37 -13.12
C VAL A 52 6.04 1.01 -12.87
N VAL A 53 4.84 1.04 -12.31
CA VAL A 53 4.15 2.28 -11.97
C VAL A 53 4.91 3.05 -10.89
N LEU A 54 5.38 2.39 -9.84
CA LEU A 54 6.19 3.00 -8.79
C LEU A 54 7.46 3.62 -9.34
N LEU A 55 8.15 2.96 -10.28
CA LEU A 55 9.36 3.52 -10.91
C LEU A 55 9.03 4.78 -11.73
N ILE A 56 7.98 4.75 -12.54
CA ILE A 56 7.54 5.90 -13.33
C ILE A 56 7.16 7.07 -12.41
N LEU A 57 6.36 6.81 -11.37
CA LEU A 57 5.94 7.82 -10.42
C LEU A 57 7.08 8.33 -9.56
N LEU A 58 8.07 7.50 -9.23
CA LEU A 58 9.27 7.91 -8.52
C LEU A 58 10.08 8.88 -9.37
N ILE A 59 10.42 8.50 -10.60
CA ILE A 59 11.16 9.37 -11.53
C ILE A 59 10.40 10.67 -11.74
N ARG A 60 9.09 10.60 -11.98
CA ARG A 60 8.28 11.80 -12.16
C ARG A 60 8.27 12.65 -10.89
N GLY A 61 8.03 12.06 -9.74
CA GLY A 61 7.93 12.73 -8.44
C GLY A 61 9.20 13.46 -8.06
N ILE A 62 10.36 12.80 -8.18
CA ILE A 62 11.65 13.45 -7.84
C ILE A 62 12.03 14.57 -8.81
N THR A 63 11.55 14.54 -10.06
CA THR A 63 11.78 15.62 -11.04
C THR A 63 10.88 16.86 -10.85
N LEU A 64 9.91 16.81 -9.94
CA LEU A 64 9.02 17.95 -9.67
C LEU A 64 9.70 18.99 -8.76
N PRO A 65 9.39 20.29 -8.94
CA PRO A 65 9.88 21.33 -8.03
C PRO A 65 9.30 21.12 -6.62
N GLY A 66 10.11 21.31 -5.58
CA GLY A 66 9.69 21.10 -4.19
C GLY A 66 9.71 19.64 -3.71
N SER A 67 10.02 18.66 -4.58
CA SER A 67 10.12 17.25 -4.21
C SER A 67 11.13 16.97 -3.09
N ALA A 68 12.25 17.70 -3.09
CA ALA A 68 13.31 17.59 -2.09
C ALA A 68 12.81 17.92 -0.68
N GLU A 69 11.95 18.93 -0.52
CA GLU A 69 11.38 19.30 0.78
C GLU A 69 10.46 18.19 1.31
N GLY A 70 9.75 17.52 0.41
CA GLY A 70 8.96 16.33 0.72
C GLY A 70 9.80 15.16 1.20
N ILE A 71 10.88 14.84 0.49
CA ILE A 71 11.81 13.77 0.89
C ILE A 71 12.49 14.10 2.22
N LYS A 72 12.84 15.37 2.44
CA LYS A 72 13.39 15.82 3.71
C LYS A 72 12.38 15.62 4.84
N TYR A 73 11.12 15.98 4.65
CA TYR A 73 10.09 15.71 5.65
C TYR A 73 9.92 14.21 5.93
N TYR A 74 9.97 13.36 4.89
CA TYR A 74 9.86 11.91 5.04
C TYR A 74 10.97 11.31 5.92
N LEU A 75 12.22 11.73 5.68
CA LEU A 75 13.40 11.10 6.28
C LEU A 75 14.01 11.88 7.44
N ASN A 76 13.49 13.06 7.79
CA ASN A 76 14.02 13.87 8.88
C ASN A 76 13.85 13.12 10.22
N PRO A 77 14.95 12.62 10.81
CA PRO A 77 14.85 11.74 11.96
C PRO A 77 14.49 12.56 13.20
N ASN A 78 13.52 12.05 13.98
CA ASN A 78 13.20 12.56 15.30
C ASN A 78 13.43 11.45 16.33
N PHE A 79 14.60 11.46 16.97
CA PHE A 79 14.96 10.42 17.95
C PHE A 79 14.13 10.47 19.23
N ASP A 80 13.54 11.62 19.57
CA ASP A 80 12.64 11.69 20.73
C ASP A 80 11.38 10.83 20.51
N ALA A 81 11.00 10.56 19.26
CA ALA A 81 9.86 9.71 18.94
C ALA A 81 10.04 8.27 19.44
N ILE A 82 11.27 7.74 19.50
CA ILE A 82 11.51 6.36 19.94
C ILE A 82 11.21 6.14 21.44
N THR A 83 11.13 7.23 22.21
CA THR A 83 10.79 7.19 23.65
C THR A 83 9.30 7.00 23.89
N LYS A 84 8.47 7.22 22.87
CA LYS A 84 7.01 7.16 22.94
C LYS A 84 6.52 5.74 22.66
N SER A 85 5.74 5.17 23.57
CA SER A 85 5.20 3.81 23.41
C SER A 85 4.32 3.65 22.19
N GLU A 86 3.59 4.70 21.81
CA GLU A 86 2.68 4.71 20.67
C GLU A 86 3.42 4.42 19.35
N VAL A 87 4.65 4.93 19.20
CA VAL A 87 5.47 4.71 18.00
C VAL A 87 5.82 3.24 17.82
N TRP A 88 6.05 2.51 18.92
CA TRP A 88 6.32 1.07 18.89
C TRP A 88 5.07 0.24 18.60
N VAL A 89 3.91 0.65 19.15
CA VAL A 89 2.62 0.02 18.86
C VAL A 89 2.28 0.19 17.39
N ASP A 90 2.45 1.39 16.84
CA ASP A 90 2.22 1.69 15.42
C ASP A 90 3.17 0.87 14.54
N ALA A 91 4.47 0.82 14.86
CA ALA A 91 5.45 0.04 14.11
C ALA A 91 5.14 -1.47 14.13
N ALA A 92 4.80 -2.03 15.29
CA ALA A 92 4.44 -3.44 15.42
C ALA A 92 3.16 -3.77 14.63
N THR A 93 2.16 -2.91 14.74
CA THR A 93 0.89 -3.04 14.00
C THR A 93 1.14 -2.97 12.49
N GLN A 94 1.92 -2.00 12.03
CA GLN A 94 2.29 -1.85 10.62
C GLN A 94 3.03 -3.08 10.09
N VAL A 95 4.04 -3.59 10.82
CA VAL A 95 4.79 -4.78 10.39
C VAL A 95 3.89 -6.02 10.35
N PHE A 96 3.05 -6.21 11.37
CA PHE A 96 2.15 -7.36 11.44
C PHE A 96 1.14 -7.35 10.28
N PHE A 97 0.40 -6.25 10.08
CA PHE A 97 -0.59 -6.19 9.00
C PHE A 97 0.03 -6.10 7.61
N SER A 98 1.24 -5.55 7.47
CA SER A 98 1.94 -5.48 6.18
C SER A 98 2.41 -6.85 5.69
N LEU A 99 2.91 -7.72 6.59
CA LEU A 99 3.33 -9.08 6.23
C LEU A 99 2.17 -10.09 6.25
N GLY A 100 1.14 -9.83 7.03
CA GLY A 100 -0.07 -10.66 7.13
C GLY A 100 0.11 -12.08 7.70
N PRO A 101 0.96 -12.34 8.71
CA PRO A 101 0.97 -13.64 9.37
C PRO A 101 -0.35 -13.87 10.13
N GLY A 102 -0.76 -15.14 10.27
CA GLY A 102 -1.96 -15.51 11.00
C GLY A 102 -3.27 -15.51 10.19
N PHE A 103 -3.30 -14.95 8.99
CA PHE A 103 -4.49 -14.97 8.11
C PHE A 103 -4.70 -16.29 7.35
N GLY A 104 -3.83 -17.28 7.53
CA GLY A 104 -3.90 -18.56 6.81
C GLY A 104 -3.48 -18.52 5.33
N VAL A 105 -3.34 -17.33 4.73
CA VAL A 105 -2.93 -17.15 3.33
C VAL A 105 -1.52 -17.70 3.07
N LEU A 106 -0.54 -17.33 3.92
CA LEU A 106 0.83 -17.82 3.80
C LEU A 106 0.91 -19.34 3.99
N LEU A 107 0.11 -19.89 4.90
CA LEU A 107 0.01 -21.34 5.11
C LEU A 107 -0.54 -22.04 3.87
N ALA A 108 -1.62 -21.51 3.28
CA ALA A 108 -2.21 -22.04 2.07
C ALA A 108 -1.22 -21.99 0.90
N TYR A 109 -0.50 -20.87 0.68
CA TYR A 109 0.52 -20.79 -0.37
C TYR A 109 1.70 -21.73 -0.13
N ALA A 110 2.23 -21.79 1.08
CA ALA A 110 3.34 -22.68 1.41
C ALA A 110 2.95 -24.16 1.27
N SER A 111 1.67 -24.53 1.42
CA SER A 111 1.19 -25.91 1.25
C SER A 111 1.35 -26.45 -0.18
N TYR A 112 1.50 -25.56 -1.18
CA TYR A 112 1.76 -25.93 -2.57
C TYR A 112 3.25 -25.99 -2.92
N ASN A 113 4.14 -25.68 -1.99
CA ASN A 113 5.59 -25.72 -2.23
C ASN A 113 6.10 -27.17 -2.33
N LYS A 114 7.22 -27.35 -3.02
CA LYS A 114 7.96 -28.61 -2.98
C LYS A 114 8.44 -28.89 -1.56
N TYR A 115 8.43 -30.16 -1.15
CA TYR A 115 8.80 -30.57 0.22
C TYR A 115 10.20 -30.10 0.66
N HIS A 116 11.17 -30.11 -0.26
CA HIS A 116 12.56 -29.65 0.00
C HIS A 116 12.83 -28.21 -0.48
N ASN A 117 11.79 -27.39 -0.64
CA ASN A 117 11.97 -25.96 -0.96
C ASN A 117 12.57 -25.21 0.24
N ASN A 118 13.48 -24.26 -0.03
CA ASN A 118 14.08 -23.44 1.01
C ASN A 118 13.15 -22.29 1.44
N VAL A 119 12.13 -22.61 2.24
CA VAL A 119 11.14 -21.64 2.70
C VAL A 119 11.75 -20.52 3.58
N TYR A 120 12.89 -20.79 4.23
CA TYR A 120 13.59 -19.78 5.03
C TYR A 120 14.10 -18.63 4.15
N GLN A 121 14.69 -18.94 3.00
CA GLN A 121 15.15 -17.94 2.05
C GLN A 121 13.97 -17.16 1.44
N ASP A 122 12.89 -17.85 1.08
CA ASP A 122 11.69 -17.22 0.53
C ASP A 122 11.05 -16.24 1.52
N ALA A 123 11.00 -16.61 2.80
CA ALA A 123 10.45 -15.77 3.86
C ALA A 123 11.27 -14.49 4.05
N ILE A 124 12.61 -14.59 4.09
CA ILE A 124 13.49 -13.42 4.19
C ILE A 124 13.33 -12.52 2.96
N LEU A 125 13.38 -13.10 1.76
CA LEU A 125 13.29 -12.34 0.51
C LEU A 125 11.95 -11.61 0.39
N THR A 126 10.84 -12.31 0.67
CA THR A 126 9.50 -11.72 0.59
C THR A 126 9.31 -10.60 1.61
N SER A 127 9.82 -10.79 2.84
CA SER A 127 9.74 -9.77 3.90
C SER A 127 10.57 -8.53 3.56
N LEU A 128 11.76 -8.73 2.98
CA LEU A 128 12.62 -7.65 2.52
C LEU A 128 11.97 -6.88 1.37
N ILE A 129 11.47 -7.58 0.35
CA ILE A 129 10.78 -6.95 -0.80
C ILE A 129 9.58 -6.12 -0.30
N ASN A 130 8.73 -6.67 0.57
CA ASN A 130 7.60 -5.94 1.15
C ASN A 130 8.02 -4.62 1.82
N SER A 131 9.08 -4.68 2.63
CA SER A 131 9.58 -3.51 3.36
C SER A 131 10.24 -2.49 2.43
N CYS A 132 11.03 -2.96 1.47
CA CYS A 132 11.64 -2.12 0.44
C CYS A 132 10.60 -1.42 -0.43
N THR A 133 9.52 -2.12 -0.81
CA THR A 133 8.41 -1.53 -1.57
C THR A 133 7.74 -0.42 -0.78
N SER A 134 7.48 -0.63 0.51
CA SER A 134 6.92 0.41 1.39
C SER A 134 7.85 1.62 1.49
N PHE A 135 9.16 1.40 1.59
CA PHE A 135 10.15 2.47 1.61
C PHE A 135 10.17 3.27 0.29
N ILE A 136 10.20 2.60 -0.86
CA ILE A 136 10.17 3.22 -2.19
C ILE A 136 8.86 4.01 -2.39
N ALA A 137 7.72 3.42 -2.01
CA ALA A 137 6.43 4.09 -2.07
C ALA A 137 6.40 5.37 -1.20
N GLY A 138 7.11 5.37 -0.06
CA GLY A 138 7.35 6.57 0.75
C GLY A 138 7.95 7.71 -0.07
N PHE A 139 9.02 7.47 -0.84
CA PHE A 139 9.59 8.50 -1.73
C PHE A 139 8.60 8.97 -2.79
N VAL A 140 7.83 8.06 -3.39
CA VAL A 140 6.80 8.41 -4.40
C VAL A 140 5.78 9.36 -3.80
N ILE A 141 5.19 9.02 -2.66
CA ILE A 141 4.17 9.84 -1.99
C ILE A 141 4.74 11.18 -1.54
N PHE A 142 5.86 11.16 -0.82
CA PHE A 142 6.40 12.39 -0.23
C PHE A 142 7.01 13.34 -1.27
N SER A 143 7.56 12.84 -2.38
CA SER A 143 8.00 13.72 -3.48
C SER A 143 6.83 14.50 -4.11
N VAL A 144 5.67 13.86 -4.26
CA VAL A 144 4.45 14.52 -4.77
C VAL A 144 3.83 15.43 -3.70
N LEU A 145 3.83 15.05 -2.42
CA LEU A 145 3.38 15.94 -1.33
C LEU A 145 4.25 17.20 -1.23
N GLY A 146 5.57 17.07 -1.39
CA GLY A 146 6.48 18.21 -1.44
C GLY A 146 6.19 19.14 -2.61
N TYR A 147 5.89 18.58 -3.79
CA TYR A 147 5.41 19.35 -4.93
C TYR A 147 4.08 20.07 -4.65
N MET A 148 3.10 19.37 -4.06
CA MET A 148 1.81 19.96 -3.69
C MET A 148 1.95 21.11 -2.69
N ALA A 149 2.78 20.93 -1.65
CA ALA A 149 3.10 21.98 -0.69
C ALA A 149 3.75 23.19 -1.39
N HIS A 150 4.67 22.95 -2.32
CA HIS A 150 5.37 24.00 -3.07
C HIS A 150 4.44 24.81 -3.97
N ILE A 151 3.54 24.16 -4.73
CA ILE A 151 2.62 24.87 -5.65
C ILE A 151 1.48 25.57 -4.91
N SER A 152 0.99 24.99 -3.82
CA SER A 152 -0.11 25.54 -3.04
C SER A 152 0.34 26.58 -2.03
N GLY A 153 1.65 26.71 -1.79
CA GLY A 153 2.22 27.63 -0.81
C GLY A 153 1.86 27.29 0.63
N VAL A 154 1.48 26.03 0.90
CA VAL A 154 1.09 25.56 2.24
C VAL A 154 2.16 24.64 2.85
N PRO A 155 2.28 24.59 4.18
CA PRO A 155 3.17 23.67 4.86
C PRO A 155 2.87 22.19 4.54
N ILE A 156 3.92 21.36 4.44
CA ILE A 156 3.77 19.96 4.04
C ILE A 156 2.95 19.12 5.03
N ASN A 157 2.96 19.47 6.32
CA ASN A 157 2.17 18.79 7.34
C ASN A 157 0.65 18.93 7.10
N GLU A 158 0.20 19.98 6.42
CA GLU A 158 -1.23 20.16 6.11
C GLU A 158 -1.67 19.25 4.96
N VAL A 159 -0.88 19.17 3.88
CA VAL A 159 -1.17 18.27 2.75
C VAL A 159 -0.96 16.78 3.10
N ALA A 160 -0.04 16.47 4.01
CA ALA A 160 0.19 15.10 4.45
C ALA A 160 -0.97 14.54 5.30
N VAL A 161 -1.65 15.39 6.07
CA VAL A 161 -2.83 15.00 6.87
C VAL A 161 -4.02 14.69 5.97
N GLU A 162 -4.24 15.46 4.90
CA GLU A 162 -5.26 15.12 3.90
C GLU A 162 -4.98 13.76 3.25
N GLY A 163 -3.73 13.50 2.85
CA GLY A 163 -3.33 12.20 2.30
C GLY A 163 -3.58 11.03 3.26
N LYS A 164 -3.36 11.22 4.57
CA LYS A 164 -3.66 10.23 5.60
C LYS A 164 -5.16 9.94 5.73
N ASN A 165 -6.01 10.96 5.59
CA ASN A 165 -7.48 10.80 5.63
C ASN A 165 -8.05 10.04 4.43
N TYR A 166 -7.36 10.02 3.28
CA TYR A 166 -7.74 9.21 2.12
C TYR A 166 -7.19 7.77 2.16
N LEU A 167 -6.18 7.50 3.02
CA LEU A 167 -5.51 6.19 3.14
C LEU A 167 -5.84 5.45 4.44
N SER A 168 -6.52 6.10 5.39
CA SER A 168 -7.07 5.45 6.57
C SER A 168 -8.33 4.65 6.20
N PHE A 169 -8.12 3.37 5.90
CA PHE A 169 -9.09 2.34 6.25
C PHE A 169 -8.98 2.02 7.74
#